data_AF-A0A5E7Y1J4-F1
#
_entry.id   AF-A0A5E7Y1J4-F1
#
_cell.length_a   1.000
_cell.length_b   1.000
_cell.length_c   1.000
_cell.angle_alpha   90.00
_cell.angle_beta   90.00
_cell.angle_gamma   90.00
#
_symmetry.space_group_name_H-M   'P 1'
#
loop_
_entity.id
_entity.type
_entity.pdbx_description
1 polymer ?
#
loop_
_entity_poly.entity_id
_entity_poly.type
_entity_poly.pdbx_seq_one_letter_code
_entity_poly.pdbx_strand_id
1 'polypeptide(L)'
;MAEVDAALALAAARDARVLLVMGANWCHDSRALAGWLETERFAALVADHYELVYVNIGMPQTGDGHNLAIAAQFGLDELPGTPNVLVVTPEGLLVNPDTATSWRNAASRSDDAIYEELHRLAHEPVGMIAPTPGVEIAQ
;
A
#
# COMPACT_ATOMS: atom_id res chain seq x y z
N MET A 1 11.83 7.23 -1.75
CA MET A 1 11.84 7.16 -0.27
C MET A 1 11.21 8.42 0.31
N ALA A 2 11.68 9.61 -0.06
CA ALA A 2 11.09 10.89 0.39
C ALA A 2 9.55 10.97 0.33
N GLU A 3 8.90 10.41 -0.70
CA GLU A 3 7.42 10.41 -0.80
C GLU A 3 6.74 9.50 0.24
N VAL A 4 7.32 8.33 0.53
CA VAL A 4 6.79 7.41 1.55
C VAL A 4 7.02 7.99 2.94
N ASP A 5 8.19 8.57 3.19
CA ASP A 5 8.51 9.22 4.47
C ASP A 5 7.60 10.43 4.72
N ALA A 6 7.33 11.23 3.68
CA ALA A 6 6.39 12.34 3.76
C ALA A 6 4.96 11.86 4.04
N ALA A 7 4.53 10.76 3.41
CA ALA A 7 3.22 10.17 3.65
C ALA A 7 3.08 9.63 5.08
N LEU A 8 4.12 9.00 5.63
CA LEU A 8 4.15 8.55 7.02
C LEU A 8 4.02 9.73 7.99
N ALA A 9 4.73 10.83 7.73
CA ALA A 9 4.63 12.04 8.54
C ALA A 9 3.23 12.68 8.50
N LEU A 10 2.60 12.72 7.31
CA LEU A 10 1.23 13.21 7.15
C LEU A 10 0.21 12.28 7.82
N ALA A 11 0.39 10.97 7.66
CA ALA A 11 -0.45 9.96 8.29
C ALA A 11 -0.42 10.08 9.83
N ALA A 12 0.77 10.28 10.40
CA ALA A 12 0.93 10.55 11.83
C ALA A 12 0.23 11.83 12.29
N ALA A 13 0.28 12.90 11.49
CA ALA A 13 -0.40 14.15 11.81
C ALA A 13 -1.93 14.04 11.75
N ARG A 14 -2.46 13.10 10.95
CA ARG A 14 -3.89 12.94 10.68
C ARG A 14 -4.53 11.76 11.41
N ASP A 15 -3.76 10.97 12.14
CA ASP A 15 -4.20 9.69 12.69
C ASP A 15 -4.77 8.75 11.60
N ALA A 16 -4.14 8.79 10.41
CA ALA A 16 -4.50 8.03 9.23
C ALA A 16 -3.46 6.93 8.95
N ARG A 17 -3.73 6.03 8.01
CA ARG A 17 -2.76 5.00 7.57
C ARG A 17 -2.14 5.39 6.24
N VAL A 18 -0.97 4.88 5.92
CA VAL A 18 -0.43 5.00 4.55
C VAL A 18 -0.99 3.85 3.71
N LEU A 19 -1.64 4.20 2.60
CA LEU A 19 -2.05 3.26 1.55
C LEU A 19 -1.00 3.28 0.45
N LEU A 20 -0.06 2.35 0.52
CA LEU A 20 1.04 2.24 -0.42
C LEU A 20 0.69 1.24 -1.54
N VAL A 21 0.42 1.76 -2.73
CA VAL A 21 0.10 0.97 -3.92
C VAL A 21 1.35 0.80 -4.78
N MET A 22 1.95 -0.39 -4.71
CA MET A 22 3.12 -0.75 -5.49
C MET A 22 2.69 -1.43 -6.79
N GLY A 23 2.74 -0.68 -7.90
CA GLY A 23 2.18 -1.10 -9.17
C GLY A 23 3.00 -0.65 -10.36
N ALA A 24 2.41 -0.74 -11.55
CA ALA A 24 2.99 -0.18 -12.77
C ALA A 24 1.89 0.16 -13.79
N ASN A 25 2.12 1.22 -14.59
CA ASN A 25 1.12 1.71 -15.55
C ASN A 25 0.79 0.71 -16.68
N TRP A 26 1.71 -0.20 -17.00
CA TRP A 26 1.46 -1.25 -18.00
C TRP A 26 0.55 -2.38 -17.47
N CYS A 27 0.41 -2.52 -16.16
CA CYS A 27 -0.38 -3.58 -15.54
C CYS A 27 -1.87 -3.21 -15.53
N HIS A 28 -2.70 -4.12 -16.04
CA HIS A 28 -4.16 -3.94 -16.11
C HIS A 28 -4.78 -3.80 -14.72
N ASP A 29 -4.43 -4.68 -13.78
CA ASP A 29 -4.92 -4.66 -12.41
C ASP A 29 -4.47 -3.42 -11.63
N SER A 30 -3.25 -2.92 -11.90
CA SER A 30 -2.75 -1.68 -11.26
C SER A 30 -3.56 -0.46 -11.70
N ARG A 31 -3.86 -0.36 -13.00
CA ARG A 31 -4.70 0.72 -13.54
C ARG A 31 -6.14 0.61 -13.06
N ALA A 32 -6.69 -0.60 -12.98
CA ALA A 32 -8.04 -0.82 -12.47
C ALA A 32 -8.17 -0.37 -11.01
N LEU A 33 -7.22 -0.74 -10.15
CA LEU A 33 -7.18 -0.30 -8.75
C LEU A 33 -7.06 1.23 -8.65
N ALA A 34 -6.16 1.84 -9.43
CA ALA A 34 -6.03 3.31 -9.45
C ALA A 34 -7.34 3.99 -9.86
N GLY A 35 -8.00 3.48 -10.91
CA GLY A 35 -9.31 3.99 -11.35
C GLY A 35 -10.41 3.86 -10.29
N TRP A 36 -10.41 2.77 -9.50
CA TRP A 36 -11.35 2.63 -8.38
C TRP A 36 -11.11 3.67 -7.30
N LEU A 37 -9.85 3.90 -6.92
CA LEU A 37 -9.46 4.85 -5.87
C LEU A 37 -9.83 6.31 -6.21
N GLU A 38 -10.04 6.62 -7.49
CA GLU A 38 -10.48 7.95 -7.96
C GLU A 38 -12.01 8.14 -7.94
N THR A 39 -12.80 7.07 -7.78
CA THR A 39 -14.26 7.20 -7.71
C THR A 39 -14.70 7.84 -6.40
N GLU A 40 -15.81 8.58 -6.41
CA GLU A 40 -16.27 9.40 -5.26
C GLU A 40 -16.32 8.63 -3.93
N ARG A 41 -16.86 7.40 -3.95
CA ARG A 41 -16.95 6.53 -2.76
C ARG A 41 -15.57 6.19 -2.18
N PHE A 42 -14.60 5.88 -3.03
CA PHE A 42 -13.25 5.50 -2.58
C PHE A 42 -12.40 6.72 -2.26
N ALA A 43 -12.57 7.81 -3.01
CA ALA A 43 -11.90 9.07 -2.72
C ALA A 43 -12.28 9.57 -1.32
N ALA A 44 -13.54 9.42 -0.91
CA ALA A 44 -13.97 9.71 0.46
C ALA A 44 -13.28 8.79 1.48
N LEU A 45 -13.27 7.47 1.26
CA LEU A 45 -12.60 6.52 2.14
C LEU A 45 -11.09 6.82 2.29
N VAL A 46 -10.42 7.12 1.17
CA VAL A 46 -9.00 7.49 1.16
C VAL A 46 -8.81 8.81 1.90
N ALA A 47 -9.62 9.82 1.60
CA ALA A 47 -9.54 11.10 2.28
C ALA A 47 -9.78 10.99 3.78
N ASP A 48 -10.63 10.08 4.26
CA ASP A 48 -10.93 9.98 5.69
C ASP A 48 -9.89 9.16 6.48
N HIS A 49 -9.27 8.15 5.86
CA HIS A 49 -8.47 7.17 6.59
C HIS A 49 -7.05 6.94 6.06
N TYR A 50 -6.71 7.50 4.90
CA TYR A 50 -5.47 7.14 4.21
C TYR A 50 -4.66 8.32 3.67
N GLU A 51 -3.35 8.13 3.67
CA GLU A 51 -2.40 8.83 2.81
C GLU A 51 -2.00 7.90 1.67
N LEU A 52 -2.50 8.18 0.47
CA LEU A 52 -2.30 7.35 -0.71
C LEU A 52 -0.98 7.66 -1.40
N VAL A 53 -0.14 6.64 -1.58
CA VAL A 53 1.13 6.73 -2.31
C VAL A 53 1.17 5.67 -3.40
N TYR A 54 1.40 6.10 -4.64
CA TYR A 54 1.68 5.18 -5.75
C TYR A 54 3.20 5.04 -5.94
N VAL A 55 3.69 3.81 -5.92
CA VAL A 55 5.09 3.50 -6.22
C VAL A 55 5.16 2.64 -7.47
N ASN A 56 5.85 3.15 -8.48
CA ASN A 56 6.18 2.36 -9.66
C ASN A 56 7.28 1.35 -9.32
N ILE A 57 6.98 0.06 -9.49
CA ILE A 57 7.96 -1.02 -9.31
C ILE A 57 8.45 -1.64 -10.62
N GLY A 58 8.03 -1.09 -11.77
CA GLY A 58 8.41 -1.58 -13.08
C GLY A 58 7.94 -3.01 -13.33
N MET A 59 8.80 -3.85 -13.90
CA MET A 59 8.53 -5.25 -14.17
C MET A 59 9.59 -6.12 -13.47
N PRO A 60 9.36 -6.48 -12.19
CA PRO A 60 10.32 -7.22 -11.39
C PRO A 60 10.75 -8.55 -12.03
N GLN A 61 9.82 -9.19 -12.75
CA GLN A 61 10.05 -10.50 -13.39
C GLN A 61 11.02 -10.45 -14.60
N THR A 62 11.25 -9.27 -15.19
CA THR A 62 12.11 -9.10 -16.37
C THR A 62 13.41 -8.36 -16.06
N GLY A 63 13.72 -8.15 -14.78
CA GLY A 63 14.91 -7.40 -14.35
C GLY A 63 14.79 -5.88 -14.42
N ASP A 64 13.60 -5.35 -14.76
CA ASP A 64 13.29 -3.92 -14.74
C ASP A 64 12.51 -3.55 -13.47
N GLY A 65 12.94 -4.11 -12.34
CA GLY A 65 12.35 -3.87 -11.03
C GLY A 65 12.91 -2.59 -10.42
N HIS A 66 12.03 -1.69 -9.97
CA HIS A 66 12.38 -0.45 -9.29
C HIS A 66 11.77 -0.41 -7.90
N ASN A 67 12.36 0.33 -6.96
CA ASN A 67 11.76 0.62 -5.66
C ASN A 67 11.35 -0.61 -4.80
N LEU A 68 11.83 -1.82 -5.11
CA LEU A 68 11.49 -3.05 -4.38
C LEU A 68 11.92 -2.98 -2.91
N ALA A 69 13.01 -2.25 -2.63
CA ALA A 69 13.50 -2.01 -1.28
C ALA A 69 12.50 -1.23 -0.39
N ILE A 70 11.48 -0.59 -0.96
CA ILE A 70 10.42 0.05 -0.16
C ILE A 70 9.55 -1.01 0.51
N ALA A 71 9.18 -2.08 -0.20
CA ALA A 71 8.40 -3.18 0.38
C ALA A 71 9.17 -3.92 1.48
N ALA A 72 10.47 -4.13 1.27
CA ALA A 72 11.34 -4.82 2.21
C ALA A 72 11.42 -4.12 3.58
N GLN A 73 11.33 -2.78 3.61
CA GLN A 73 11.29 -2.02 4.88
C GLN A 73 10.08 -2.36 5.74
N PHE A 74 8.98 -2.77 5.11
CA PHE A 74 7.75 -3.17 5.78
C PHE A 74 7.64 -4.69 5.96
N GLY A 75 8.72 -5.44 5.70
CA GLY A 75 8.76 -6.90 5.87
C GLY A 75 8.24 -7.70 4.68
N LEU A 76 8.09 -7.10 3.50
CA LEU A 76 7.75 -7.80 2.25
C LEU A 76 8.97 -7.93 1.34
N ASP A 77 9.64 -9.07 1.42
CA ASP A 77 10.82 -9.38 0.60
C ASP A 77 10.47 -9.84 -0.82
N GLU A 78 9.25 -10.36 -1.01
CA GLU A 78 8.79 -10.90 -2.29
C GLU A 78 7.58 -10.14 -2.83
N LEU A 79 7.72 -9.61 -4.04
CA LEU A 79 6.65 -8.98 -4.82
C LEU A 79 6.41 -9.79 -6.10
N PRO A 80 5.61 -10.86 -6.06
CA PRO A 80 5.46 -11.80 -7.18
C PRO A 80 4.69 -11.23 -8.39
N GLY A 81 4.17 -10.01 -8.30
CA GLY A 81 3.51 -9.30 -9.39
C GLY A 81 2.99 -7.93 -8.95
N THR A 82 2.09 -7.34 -9.73
CA THR A 82 1.48 -6.03 -9.48
C THR A 82 -0.05 -6.08 -9.65
N PRO A 83 -0.81 -5.22 -8.98
CA PRO A 83 -0.38 -4.34 -7.88
C PRO A 83 -0.20 -5.13 -6.57
N ASN A 84 0.60 -4.57 -5.66
CA ASN A 84 0.62 -4.93 -4.24
C ASN A 84 0.11 -3.72 -3.46
N VAL A 85 -0.67 -3.97 -2.41
CA VAL A 85 -1.26 -2.94 -1.57
C VAL A 85 -0.78 -3.15 -0.15
N LEU A 86 0.06 -2.24 0.33
CA LEU A 86 0.55 -2.25 1.69
C LEU A 86 -0.21 -1.17 2.46
N VAL A 87 -0.90 -1.56 3.52
CA VAL A 87 -1.48 -0.63 4.49
C VAL A 87 -0.55 -0.56 5.68
N VAL A 88 0.00 0.63 5.93
CA VAL A 88 1.03 0.85 6.94
C VAL A 88 0.52 1.84 7.97
N THR A 89 0.76 1.59 9.26
CA THR A 89 0.45 2.57 10.30
C THR A 89 1.39 3.77 10.26
N PRO A 90 1.06 4.90 10.91
CA PRO A 90 1.98 6.02 11.07
C PRO A 90 3.36 5.65 11.60
N GLU A 91 3.45 4.62 12.44
CA GLU A 91 4.69 4.12 13.03
C GLU A 91 5.50 3.22 12.08
N GLY A 92 5.02 3.01 10.85
CA GLY A 92 5.70 2.17 9.87
C GLY A 92 5.39 0.68 10.00
N LEU A 93 4.29 0.29 10.64
CA LEU A 93 3.92 -1.12 10.81
C LEU A 93 2.98 -1.60 9.71
N LEU A 94 3.31 -2.72 9.07
CA LEU A 94 2.46 -3.33 8.05
C LEU A 94 1.23 -3.99 8.69
N VAL A 95 0.05 -3.57 8.26
CA VAL A 95 -1.25 -4.08 8.76
C VAL A 95 -1.63 -5.38 8.04
N ASN A 96 -1.30 -5.53 6.77
CA ASN A 96 -1.83 -6.60 5.91
C ASN A 96 -0.76 -7.51 5.25
N PRO A 97 0.19 -8.09 6.00
CA PRO A 97 1.25 -8.92 5.43
C PRO A 97 0.71 -10.07 4.56
N ASP A 98 -0.39 -10.69 4.99
CA ASP A 98 -0.97 -11.85 4.30
C ASP A 98 -1.71 -11.50 3.01
N THR A 99 -2.29 -10.29 2.91
CA THR A 99 -3.09 -9.89 1.74
C THR A 99 -2.37 -8.93 0.80
N ALA A 100 -1.23 -8.37 1.21
CA ALA A 100 -0.56 -7.30 0.46
C ALA A 100 -0.23 -7.67 -0.99
N THR A 101 0.12 -8.93 -1.27
CA THR A 101 0.47 -9.42 -2.62
C THR A 101 -0.70 -10.09 -3.36
N SER A 102 -1.90 -10.12 -2.76
CA SER A 102 -3.10 -10.74 -3.32
C SER A 102 -3.83 -9.86 -4.35
N TRP A 103 -3.45 -8.58 -4.44
CA TRP A 103 -4.15 -7.55 -5.22
C TRP A 103 -3.94 -7.63 -6.74
N ARG A 104 -3.19 -8.64 -7.20
CA ARG A 104 -2.90 -8.95 -8.62
C ARG A 104 -4.13 -9.34 -9.45
N ASN A 105 -5.31 -9.34 -8.86
CA ASN A 105 -6.60 -9.60 -9.50
C ASN A 105 -7.59 -8.43 -9.34
N ALA A 106 -7.10 -7.23 -8.98
CA ALA A 106 -7.93 -6.06 -8.69
C ALA A 106 -8.94 -5.72 -9.79
N ALA A 107 -8.64 -5.97 -11.07
CA ALA A 107 -9.57 -5.70 -12.16
C ALA A 107 -10.77 -6.66 -12.20
N SER A 108 -10.67 -7.82 -11.54
CA SER A 108 -11.75 -8.82 -11.45
C SER A 108 -12.54 -8.76 -10.14
N ARG A 109 -12.08 -7.96 -9.17
CA ARG A 109 -12.78 -7.76 -7.90
C ARG A 109 -13.97 -6.83 -8.11
N SER A 110 -15.05 -7.04 -7.36
CA SER A 110 -16.14 -6.05 -7.29
C SER A 110 -15.68 -4.81 -6.52
N ASP A 111 -16.34 -3.69 -6.78
CA ASP A 111 -16.11 -2.45 -6.04
C ASP A 111 -16.39 -2.66 -4.54
N ASP A 112 -17.47 -3.34 -4.18
CA ASP A 112 -17.76 -3.67 -2.77
C ASP A 112 -16.63 -4.48 -2.11
N ALA A 113 -16.05 -5.46 -2.81
CA ALA A 113 -14.97 -6.26 -2.24
C ALA A 113 -13.70 -5.44 -1.98
N ILE A 114 -13.34 -4.53 -2.90
CA ILE A 114 -12.21 -3.61 -2.74
C ILE A 114 -12.50 -2.64 -1.60
N TYR A 115 -13.70 -2.05 -1.57
CA TYR A 115 -14.10 -1.07 -0.56
C TYR A 115 -14.08 -1.68 0.84
N GLU A 116 -14.72 -2.84 1.03
CA GLU A 116 -14.79 -3.51 2.33
C GLU A 116 -13.41 -3.94 2.81
N GLU A 117 -12.53 -4.43 1.93
CA GLU A 117 -11.16 -4.77 2.33
C GLU A 117 -10.39 -3.53 2.79
N LEU A 118 -10.43 -2.42 2.04
CA LEU A 118 -9.78 -1.17 2.43
C LEU A 118 -10.42 -0.56 3.70
N HIS A 119 -11.75 -0.59 3.84
CA HIS A 119 -12.41 -0.08 5.03
C HIS A 119 -12.06 -0.90 6.27
N ARG A 120 -11.99 -2.23 6.15
CA ARG A 120 -11.52 -3.12 7.22
C ARG A 120 -10.07 -2.82 7.59
N LEU A 121 -9.20 -2.69 6.58
CA LEU A 121 -7.79 -2.36 6.75
C LEU A 121 -7.54 -0.95 7.31
N ALA A 122 -8.52 -0.06 7.34
CA ALA A 122 -8.41 1.25 7.99
C ALA A 122 -8.57 1.17 9.51
N HIS A 123 -9.19 0.09 10.00
CA HIS A 123 -9.57 -0.06 11.41
C HIS A 123 -8.93 -1.28 12.08
N GLU A 124 -8.36 -2.20 11.29
CA GLU A 124 -7.74 -3.42 11.80
C GLU A 124 -6.54 -3.11 12.71
N PRO A 125 -6.44 -3.68 13.92
CA PRO A 125 -5.25 -3.53 14.73
C PRO A 125 -4.06 -4.18 14.04
N VAL A 126 -2.86 -3.61 14.23
CA VAL A 126 -1.63 -4.28 13.77
C VAL A 126 -1.53 -5.62 14.50
N GLY A 127 -1.68 -6.72 13.76
CA GLY A 127 -1.38 -8.05 14.27
C GLY A 127 0.10 -8.06 14.68
N MET A 128 0.41 -8.49 15.90
CA MET A 128 1.74 -8.48 16.50
C MET A 128 2.81 -9.15 15.60
N ILE A 129 3.37 -8.38 14.66
CA ILE A 129 4.65 -8.64 14.05
C ILE A 129 5.45 -7.37 14.32
N ALA A 130 6.35 -7.48 15.29
CA ALA A 130 7.18 -6.35 15.71
C ALA A 130 7.92 -5.77 14.50
N PRO A 131 8.06 -4.44 14.41
CA PRO A 131 8.96 -3.84 13.44
C PRO A 131 10.34 -4.47 13.61
N THR A 132 10.97 -4.88 12.52
CA THR A 132 12.38 -5.28 12.56
C THR A 132 13.17 -4.07 13.10
N PRO A 133 13.84 -4.17 14.26
CA PRO A 133 14.56 -3.03 14.80
C PRO A 133 15.74 -2.72 13.88
N GLY A 134 15.65 -1.59 13.15
CA GLY A 134 16.69 -1.19 12.20
C GLY A 134 16.36 -0.01 11.28
N VAL A 135 15.13 0.49 11.21
CA VAL A 135 14.81 1.73 10.46
C VAL A 135 14.82 2.91 11.42
N GLU A 136 15.99 3.55 11.56
CA GLU A 136 16.07 4.89 12.16
C GLU A 136 15.40 5.89 11.22
N ILE A 137 14.19 6.35 11.57
CA ILE A 137 13.63 7.60 11.05
C ILE A 137 14.49 8.73 11.63
N ALA A 138 15.48 9.18 10.87
CA ALA A 138 16.35 10.29 11.24
C ALA A 138 15.54 11.60 11.28
N GLN A 139 15.72 12.34 12.38
CA GLN A 139 15.13 13.67 12.61
C GLN A 139 15.74 14.76 11.73
#